data_AF-A0A6I6MNN2-F1
#
_entry.id   AF-A0A6I6MNN2-F1
#
_cell.length_a   1.000
_cell.length_b   1.000
_cell.length_c   1.000
_cell.angle_alpha   90.00
_cell.angle_beta   90.00
_cell.angle_gamma   90.00
#
_symmetry.space_group_name_H-M   'P 1'
#
loop_
_entity.id
_entity.type
_entity.pdbx_description
1 polymer ?
#
loop_
_entity_poly.entity_id
_entity_poly.type
_entity_poly.pdbx_seq_one_letter_code
_entity_poly.pdbx_strand_id
1 'polypeptide(L)'
;MSFGSGEEGGFNDVSRAYKQNPTLENYLALRRADPDAEIEVAVLGGIDDLFAVEKELERYGIGAHPLMTGVLDANQAAVSELSLKLMDHIVRARELTENGETQLVRRGMVMPDSLIDWLICVALDAQSWTDSMELNRDLIVLIRERLGGANQHYKQAVAAHTRQRNAPWIGAQLKARGIEPTVRKIAELLEVAPSTVTRWYPNNAELQEEIDRLSRLFDSNGSFHISRLSTKKEP
;
A
#
# COMPACT_ATOMS: atom_id res chain seq x y z
N MET A 1 15.70 25.66 -4.52
CA MET A 1 17.03 25.83 -3.89
C MET A 1 17.93 24.78 -4.51
N SER A 2 19.20 25.07 -4.79
CA SER A 2 20.08 24.05 -5.39
C SER A 2 20.72 23.26 -4.26
N PHE A 3 20.53 21.94 -4.27
CA PHE A 3 21.19 21.02 -3.35
C PHE A 3 22.70 21.27 -3.33
N GLY A 4 23.32 21.30 -2.15
CA GLY A 4 24.78 21.37 -2.01
C GLY A 4 25.45 22.71 -2.34
N SER A 5 24.72 23.82 -2.40
CA SER A 5 25.24 25.12 -2.89
C SER A 5 25.19 26.30 -1.90
N GLY A 6 24.92 26.06 -0.61
CA GLY A 6 24.79 27.12 0.40
C GLY A 6 26.05 27.33 1.27
N GLU A 7 26.23 28.54 1.83
CA GLU A 7 27.29 28.81 2.83
C GLU A 7 27.02 28.15 4.20
N GLU A 8 25.77 27.77 4.50
CA GLU A 8 25.35 27.07 5.73
C GLU A 8 24.81 25.65 5.49
N GLY A 9 24.81 25.17 4.24
CA GLY A 9 24.23 23.88 3.83
C GLY A 9 25.03 23.22 2.71
N GLY A 10 25.30 21.92 2.87
CA GLY A 10 25.96 21.14 1.85
C GLY A 10 26.20 19.69 2.27
N PHE A 11 26.64 18.87 1.31
CA PHE A 11 27.02 17.50 1.61
C PHE A 11 28.16 17.48 2.62
N ASN A 12 27.91 16.92 3.81
CA ASN A 12 28.94 16.69 4.82
C ASN A 12 29.69 15.38 4.51
N ASP A 13 30.75 15.07 5.26
CA ASP A 13 31.55 13.86 5.03
C ASP A 13 30.71 12.58 5.12
N VAL A 14 29.67 12.58 5.97
CA VAL A 14 28.81 11.43 6.19
C VAL A 14 27.83 11.25 5.02
N SER A 15 27.26 12.33 4.47
CA SER A 15 26.37 12.23 3.30
C SER A 15 27.14 11.95 2.01
N ARG A 16 28.39 12.41 1.89
CA ARG A 16 29.32 11.95 0.82
C ARG A 16 29.63 10.47 0.94
N ALA A 17 29.90 9.97 2.16
CA ALA A 17 30.18 8.55 2.38
C ALA A 17 28.97 7.67 2.02
N TYR A 18 27.75 8.12 2.32
CA TYR A 18 26.54 7.44 1.84
C TYR A 18 26.46 7.42 0.31
N LYS A 19 26.67 8.55 -0.38
CA LYS A 19 26.60 8.60 -1.85
C LYS A 19 27.61 7.64 -2.52
N GLN A 20 28.78 7.44 -1.91
CA GLN A 20 29.78 6.48 -2.41
C GLN A 20 29.41 5.01 -2.15
N ASN A 21 28.62 4.74 -1.11
CA ASN A 21 28.20 3.40 -0.72
C ASN A 21 26.78 3.43 -0.13
N PRO A 22 25.74 3.45 -0.98
CA PRO A 22 24.37 3.76 -0.58
C PRO A 22 23.64 2.56 0.04
N THR A 23 24.20 2.00 1.12
CA THR A 23 23.56 0.91 1.87
C THR A 23 22.58 1.45 2.91
N LEU A 24 21.66 0.58 3.34
CA LEU A 24 20.71 0.91 4.40
C LEU A 24 21.44 1.20 5.73
N GLU A 25 22.51 0.48 6.03
CA GLU A 25 23.33 0.70 7.22
C GLU A 25 23.94 2.10 7.23
N ASN A 26 24.50 2.54 6.09
CA ASN A 26 25.09 3.87 5.96
C ASN A 26 24.03 4.98 6.03
N TYR A 27 22.87 4.76 5.41
CA TYR A 27 21.74 5.70 5.52
C TYR A 27 21.28 5.85 6.97
N LEU A 28 21.12 4.75 7.70
CA LEU A 28 20.73 4.75 9.10
C LEU A 28 21.80 5.39 10.00
N ALA A 29 23.08 5.14 9.74
CA ALA A 29 24.17 5.76 10.49
C ALA A 29 24.15 7.29 10.32
N LEU A 30 24.00 7.78 9.08
CA LEU A 30 23.86 9.20 8.79
C LEU A 30 22.68 9.81 9.53
N ARG A 31 21.46 9.29 9.32
CA ARG A 31 20.23 9.89 9.88
C ARG A 31 20.15 9.85 11.40
N ARG A 32 20.86 8.93 12.06
CA ARG A 32 20.96 8.89 13.53
C ARG A 32 21.97 9.87 14.09
N ALA A 33 23.07 10.12 13.37
CA ALA A 33 24.11 11.06 13.79
C ALA A 33 23.68 12.51 13.51
N ASP A 34 23.04 12.73 12.37
CA ASP A 34 22.59 14.04 11.91
C ASP A 34 21.27 13.90 11.14
N PRO A 35 20.11 14.00 11.84
CA PRO A 35 18.79 13.81 11.23
C PRO A 35 18.51 14.80 10.09
N ASP A 36 19.01 16.03 10.22
CA ASP A 36 18.73 17.15 9.31
C ASP A 36 19.79 17.27 8.20
N ALA A 37 20.77 16.37 8.17
CA ALA A 37 21.80 16.35 7.13
C ALA A 37 21.19 16.37 5.72
N GLU A 38 21.68 17.28 4.89
CA GLU A 38 21.39 17.30 3.47
C GLU A 38 22.00 16.06 2.81
N ILE A 39 21.20 15.35 2.02
CA ILE A 39 21.56 14.09 1.36
C ILE A 39 20.79 13.92 0.06
N GLU A 40 21.52 13.56 -0.99
CA GLU A 40 20.97 13.14 -2.26
C GLU A 40 20.88 11.61 -2.21
N VAL A 41 19.66 11.07 -2.30
CA VAL A 41 19.42 9.61 -2.21
C VAL A 41 19.30 8.95 -3.57
N ALA A 42 19.31 9.73 -4.65
CA ALA A 42 19.30 9.21 -6.02
C ALA A 42 20.54 8.34 -6.27
N VAL A 43 20.34 7.10 -6.69
CA VAL A 43 21.38 6.12 -7.01
C VAL A 43 21.15 5.47 -8.37
N LEU A 44 19.97 5.70 -8.97
CA LEU A 44 19.55 5.22 -10.27
C LEU A 44 19.09 6.40 -11.13
N GLY A 45 19.16 6.24 -12.44
CA GLY A 45 18.63 7.23 -13.36
C GLY A 45 19.67 8.26 -13.77
N GLY A 46 20.61 7.81 -14.60
CA GLY A 46 21.46 8.67 -15.43
C GLY A 46 21.09 8.58 -16.91
N ILE A 47 21.56 9.56 -17.68
CA ILE A 47 21.47 9.51 -19.15
C ILE A 47 22.19 8.27 -19.70
N ASP A 48 23.31 7.86 -19.10
CA ASP A 48 24.06 6.67 -19.50
C ASP A 48 23.25 5.37 -19.29
N ASP A 49 22.53 5.27 -18.17
CA ASP A 49 21.65 4.13 -17.91
C ASP A 49 20.53 4.05 -18.94
N LEU A 50 19.93 5.20 -19.28
CA LEU A 50 18.88 5.30 -20.30
C LEU A 50 19.37 4.78 -21.65
N PHE A 51 20.57 5.16 -22.09
CA PHE A 51 21.16 4.65 -23.33
C PHE A 51 21.43 3.15 -23.28
N ALA A 52 21.82 2.62 -22.12
CA ALA A 52 22.08 1.19 -21.97
C ALA A 52 20.81 0.33 -22.13
N VAL A 53 19.64 0.83 -21.71
CA VAL A 53 18.37 0.09 -21.73
C VAL A 53 17.42 0.51 -22.85
N GLU A 54 17.78 1.51 -23.67
CA GLU A 54 16.93 2.10 -24.72
C GLU A 54 16.22 1.05 -25.58
N LYS A 55 16.98 0.11 -26.17
CA LYS A 55 16.41 -0.94 -27.05
C LYS A 55 15.43 -1.84 -26.33
N GLU A 56 15.63 -2.07 -25.03
CA GLU A 56 14.72 -2.87 -24.22
C GLU A 56 13.45 -2.10 -23.91
N LEU A 57 13.54 -0.80 -23.61
CA LEU A 57 12.37 0.07 -23.42
C LEU A 57 11.51 0.17 -24.69
N GLU A 58 12.15 0.35 -25.85
CA GLU A 58 11.48 0.40 -27.15
C GLU A 58 10.72 -0.89 -27.45
N ARG A 59 11.29 -2.06 -27.14
CA ARG A 59 10.64 -3.37 -27.31
C ARG A 59 9.30 -3.43 -26.58
N TYR A 60 9.15 -2.73 -25.47
CA TYR A 60 7.92 -2.70 -24.67
C TYR A 60 7.08 -1.43 -24.89
N GLY A 61 7.38 -0.63 -25.91
CA GLY A 61 6.60 0.57 -26.25
C GLY A 61 6.75 1.73 -25.26
N ILE A 62 7.86 1.74 -24.50
CA ILE A 62 8.28 2.90 -23.72
C ILE A 62 9.21 3.72 -24.61
N GLY A 63 8.74 4.90 -25.04
CA GLY A 63 9.53 5.80 -25.89
C GLY A 63 10.72 6.34 -25.11
N ALA A 64 11.93 5.89 -25.42
CA ALA A 64 13.10 6.14 -24.58
C ALA A 64 13.41 7.63 -24.40
N HIS A 65 13.27 8.48 -25.42
CA HIS A 65 13.79 9.85 -25.31
C HIS A 65 12.81 10.87 -24.67
N PRO A 66 11.64 11.19 -25.22
CA PRO A 66 10.79 12.25 -24.64
C PRO A 66 10.21 11.87 -23.28
N LEU A 67 9.79 10.62 -23.12
CA LEU A 67 9.17 10.14 -21.89
C LEU A 67 10.23 10.00 -20.79
N MET A 68 11.34 9.29 -21.04
CA MET A 68 12.31 9.06 -19.97
C MET A 68 13.10 10.30 -19.59
N THR A 69 13.37 11.23 -20.51
CA THR A 69 13.96 12.52 -20.12
C THR A 69 13.02 13.30 -19.20
N GLY A 70 11.72 13.34 -19.53
CA GLY A 70 10.71 13.91 -18.63
C GLY A 70 10.65 13.20 -17.27
N VAL A 71 10.76 11.86 -17.24
CA VAL A 71 10.81 11.10 -15.99
C VAL A 71 12.06 11.45 -15.18
N LEU A 72 13.23 11.52 -15.82
CA LEU A 72 14.49 11.92 -15.17
C LEU A 72 14.39 13.33 -14.60
N ASP A 73 13.70 14.25 -15.28
CA ASP A 73 13.43 15.62 -14.81
C ASP A 73 12.26 15.73 -13.82
N ALA A 74 11.77 14.61 -13.29
CA ALA A 74 10.62 14.54 -12.37
C ALA A 74 9.34 15.21 -12.92
N ASN A 75 9.19 15.30 -14.23
CA ASN A 75 8.02 15.86 -14.87
C ASN A 75 6.78 15.00 -14.56
N GLN A 76 5.80 15.59 -13.88
CA GLN A 76 4.61 14.86 -13.40
C GLN A 76 3.79 14.22 -14.52
N ALA A 77 3.74 14.82 -15.71
CA ALA A 77 3.03 14.23 -16.85
C ALA A 77 3.77 13.00 -17.41
N ALA A 78 5.10 13.09 -17.51
CA ALA A 78 5.94 11.96 -17.93
C ALA A 78 5.90 10.81 -16.90
N VAL A 79 5.97 11.12 -15.60
CA VAL A 79 5.85 10.12 -14.52
C VAL A 79 4.48 9.44 -14.54
N SER A 80 3.40 10.21 -14.76
CA SER A 80 2.05 9.66 -14.91
C SER A 80 1.95 8.74 -16.13
N GLU A 81 2.43 9.18 -17.30
CA GLU A 81 2.41 8.37 -18.52
C GLU A 81 3.20 7.07 -18.37
N LEU A 82 4.41 7.14 -17.80
CA LEU A 82 5.21 5.95 -17.51
C LEU A 82 4.45 5.01 -16.57
N SER A 83 3.88 5.54 -15.48
CA SER A 83 3.17 4.74 -14.48
C SER A 83 1.99 3.98 -15.08
N LEU A 84 1.20 4.65 -15.94
CA LEU A 84 0.07 4.04 -16.65
C LEU A 84 0.55 2.93 -17.59
N LYS A 85 1.59 3.18 -18.41
CA LYS A 85 2.17 2.16 -19.30
C LYS A 85 2.65 0.94 -18.52
N LEU A 86 3.30 1.13 -17.37
CA LEU A 86 3.75 0.01 -16.54
C LEU A 86 2.58 -0.77 -15.95
N MET A 87 1.52 -0.10 -15.51
CA MET A 87 0.30 -0.77 -15.05
C MET A 87 -0.38 -1.58 -16.17
N ASP A 88 -0.43 -1.07 -17.41
CA ASP A 88 -0.95 -1.81 -18.55
C ASP A 88 -0.15 -3.10 -18.81
N HIS A 89 1.17 -3.04 -18.70
CA HIS A 89 2.04 -4.22 -18.80
C HIS A 89 1.74 -5.24 -17.69
N ILE A 90 1.55 -4.79 -16.44
CA ILE A 90 1.19 -5.66 -15.31
C ILE A 90 -0.16 -6.33 -15.55
N VAL A 91 -1.17 -5.58 -15.98
CA VAL A 91 -2.52 -6.10 -16.26
C VAL A 91 -2.44 -7.16 -17.35
N ARG A 92 -1.77 -6.86 -18.47
CA ARG A 92 -1.60 -7.81 -19.57
C ARG A 92 -0.85 -9.07 -19.15
N ALA A 93 0.17 -8.94 -18.29
CA ALA A 93 0.89 -10.09 -17.73
C ALA A 93 -0.04 -11.05 -16.96
N ARG A 94 -0.96 -10.48 -16.18
CA ARG A 94 -1.94 -11.25 -15.39
C ARG A 94 -2.95 -11.93 -16.29
N GLU A 95 -3.52 -11.22 -17.25
CA GLU A 95 -4.48 -11.79 -18.21
C GLU A 95 -3.89 -13.00 -18.94
N LEU A 96 -2.64 -12.90 -19.43
CA LEU A 96 -1.95 -14.02 -20.08
C LEU A 96 -1.73 -15.20 -19.13
N THR A 97 -1.41 -14.92 -17.87
CA THR A 97 -1.21 -15.95 -16.85
C THR A 97 -2.52 -16.67 -16.51
N GLU A 98 -3.61 -15.91 -16.33
CA GLU A 98 -4.96 -16.43 -16.04
C GLU A 98 -5.51 -17.28 -17.19
N ASN A 99 -5.22 -16.90 -18.44
CA ASN A 99 -5.58 -17.67 -19.63
C ASN A 99 -4.70 -18.91 -19.87
N GLY A 100 -3.74 -19.19 -18.99
CA GLY A 100 -2.82 -20.34 -19.11
C GLY A 100 -1.71 -20.13 -20.15
N GLU A 101 -1.59 -18.94 -20.74
CA GLU A 101 -0.61 -18.57 -21.77
C GLU A 101 0.76 -18.17 -21.17
N THR A 102 1.14 -18.83 -20.08
CA THR A 102 2.41 -18.58 -19.34
C THR A 102 3.67 -18.72 -20.21
N GLN A 103 3.58 -19.45 -21.33
CA GLN A 103 4.66 -19.58 -22.31
C GLN A 103 4.94 -18.29 -23.08
N LEU A 104 3.95 -17.39 -23.26
CA LEU A 104 4.15 -16.09 -23.92
C LEU A 104 4.87 -15.10 -22.99
N VAL A 105 4.57 -15.15 -21.69
CA VAL A 105 5.31 -14.42 -20.65
C VAL A 105 6.79 -14.85 -20.66
N ARG A 106 7.06 -16.16 -20.70
CA ARG A 106 8.44 -16.70 -20.75
C ARG A 106 9.22 -16.37 -22.03
N ARG A 107 8.54 -16.05 -23.13
CA ARG A 107 9.18 -15.63 -24.40
C ARG A 107 9.53 -14.13 -24.43
N GLY A 108 9.36 -13.41 -23.31
CA GLY A 108 9.64 -11.98 -23.21
C GLY A 108 8.65 -11.13 -24.02
N MET A 109 7.41 -11.59 -24.15
CA MET A 109 6.34 -10.77 -24.74
C MET A 109 5.71 -9.81 -23.73
N VAL A 110 6.10 -9.94 -22.46
CA VAL A 110 5.68 -9.10 -21.35
C VAL A 110 6.93 -8.51 -20.71
N MET A 111 6.82 -7.26 -20.27
CA MET A 111 7.88 -6.59 -19.54
C MET A 111 8.26 -7.38 -18.28
N PRO A 112 9.55 -7.64 -18.02
CA PRO A 112 9.95 -8.32 -16.81
C PRO A 112 9.72 -7.42 -15.59
N ASP A 113 9.26 -8.02 -14.49
CA ASP A 113 9.03 -7.34 -13.21
C ASP A 113 10.25 -6.53 -12.74
N SER A 114 11.47 -7.02 -12.97
CA SER A 114 12.70 -6.31 -12.61
C SER A 114 12.88 -4.99 -13.37
N LEU A 115 12.43 -4.91 -14.63
CA LEU A 115 12.48 -3.66 -15.40
C LEU A 115 11.42 -2.67 -14.92
N ILE A 116 10.23 -3.17 -14.56
CA ILE A 116 9.18 -2.36 -13.94
C ILE A 116 9.69 -1.77 -12.62
N ASP A 117 10.27 -2.60 -11.76
CA ASP A 117 10.79 -2.17 -10.46
C ASP A 117 11.93 -1.15 -10.64
N TRP A 118 12.82 -1.36 -11.61
CA TRP A 118 13.88 -0.40 -11.93
C TRP A 118 13.31 0.95 -12.41
N LEU A 119 12.33 0.95 -13.31
CA LEU A 119 11.69 2.18 -13.81
C LEU A 119 10.95 2.95 -12.71
N ILE A 120 10.33 2.24 -11.75
CA ILE A 120 9.75 2.85 -10.55
C ILE A 120 10.84 3.55 -9.73
N CYS A 121 11.97 2.88 -9.49
CA CYS A 121 13.07 3.49 -8.76
C CYS A 121 13.66 4.71 -9.47
N VAL A 122 13.81 4.67 -10.80
CA VAL A 122 14.26 5.84 -11.59
C VAL A 122 13.30 7.03 -11.39
N ALA A 123 12.00 6.80 -11.43
CA ALA A 123 11.01 7.87 -11.22
C ALA A 123 11.02 8.42 -9.78
N LEU A 124 11.35 7.60 -8.77
CA LEU A 124 11.49 8.01 -7.37
C LEU A 124 12.78 8.79 -7.14
N ASP A 125 13.90 8.30 -7.66
CA ASP A 125 15.21 8.95 -7.56
C ASP A 125 15.23 10.29 -8.28
N ALA A 126 14.49 10.40 -9.40
CA ALA A 126 14.22 11.66 -10.09
C ALA A 126 13.64 12.73 -9.15
N GLN A 127 12.71 12.36 -8.26
CA GLN A 127 12.13 13.31 -7.31
C GLN A 127 13.15 13.82 -6.29
N SER A 128 14.13 12.99 -5.92
CA SER A 128 15.17 13.37 -4.97
C SER A 128 16.17 14.34 -5.57
N TRP A 129 16.67 14.12 -6.78
CA TRP A 129 17.72 14.99 -7.34
C TRP A 129 17.16 16.33 -7.86
N THR A 130 15.88 16.36 -8.27
CA THR A 130 15.20 17.58 -8.73
C THR A 130 14.59 18.43 -7.61
N ASP A 131 14.58 17.93 -6.37
CA ASP A 131 13.93 18.57 -5.20
C ASP A 131 12.42 18.84 -5.41
N SER A 132 11.79 18.13 -6.36
CA SER A 132 10.34 18.19 -6.59
C SER A 132 9.58 17.61 -5.39
N MET A 133 10.07 16.48 -4.85
CA MET A 133 9.48 15.70 -3.75
C MET A 133 7.95 15.47 -3.85
N GLU A 134 7.37 15.72 -5.03
CA GLU A 134 5.95 15.58 -5.32
C GLU A 134 5.70 14.19 -5.88
N LEU A 135 5.06 13.33 -5.09
CA LEU A 135 4.77 11.97 -5.50
C LEU A 135 3.50 11.91 -6.36
N ASN A 136 3.68 11.53 -7.62
CA ASN A 136 2.58 11.40 -8.58
C ASN A 136 1.54 10.35 -8.12
N ARG A 137 0.24 10.63 -8.33
CA ARG A 137 -0.84 9.73 -7.91
C ARG A 137 -0.82 8.38 -8.63
N ASP A 138 -0.49 8.37 -9.92
CA ASP A 138 -0.43 7.13 -10.69
C ASP A 138 0.77 6.28 -10.27
N LEU A 139 1.89 6.93 -9.91
CA LEU A 139 3.05 6.27 -9.32
C LEU A 139 2.72 5.66 -7.94
N ILE A 140 1.93 6.34 -7.11
CA ILE A 140 1.42 5.78 -5.83
C ILE A 140 0.61 4.50 -6.08
N VAL A 141 -0.28 4.52 -7.07
CA VAL A 141 -1.11 3.35 -7.41
C VAL A 141 -0.22 2.20 -7.86
N LEU A 142 0.73 2.47 -8.76
CA LEU A 142 1.69 1.49 -9.26
C LEU A 142 2.54 0.87 -8.13
N ILE A 143 3.14 1.69 -7.26
CA ILE A 143 3.94 1.22 -6.11
C ILE A 143 3.09 0.36 -5.20
N ARG A 144 1.87 0.81 -4.86
CA ARG A 144 0.95 0.02 -4.03
C ARG A 144 0.64 -1.33 -4.68
N GLU A 145 0.45 -1.36 -6.00
CA GLU A 145 0.21 -2.59 -6.74
C GLU A 145 1.38 -3.56 -6.64
N ARG A 146 2.61 -3.07 -6.80
CA ARG A 146 3.83 -3.86 -6.62
C ARG A 146 4.01 -4.37 -5.19
N LEU A 147 3.55 -3.61 -4.19
CA LEU A 147 3.59 -3.96 -2.77
C LEU A 147 2.36 -4.76 -2.27
N GLY A 148 1.71 -5.52 -3.15
CA GLY A 148 0.61 -6.43 -2.79
C GLY A 148 -0.80 -5.86 -2.99
N GLY A 149 -0.93 -4.76 -3.73
CA GLY A 149 -2.20 -4.22 -4.22
C GLY A 149 -3.14 -3.70 -3.14
N ALA A 150 -4.42 -3.56 -3.49
CA ALA A 150 -5.43 -3.03 -2.57
C ALA A 150 -5.86 -4.03 -1.46
N ASN A 151 -5.41 -5.28 -1.54
CA ASN A 151 -5.83 -6.40 -0.69
C ASN A 151 -4.69 -6.95 0.17
N GLN A 152 -3.84 -6.06 0.70
CA GLN A 152 -2.72 -6.43 1.57
C GLN A 152 -3.17 -7.24 2.79
N HIS A 153 -2.29 -8.15 3.23
CA HIS A 153 -2.51 -9.04 4.37
C HIS A 153 -3.00 -8.29 5.63
N TYR A 154 -2.37 -7.17 5.99
CA TYR A 154 -2.78 -6.41 7.16
C TYR A 154 -4.15 -5.75 7.01
N LYS A 155 -4.57 -5.35 5.80
CA LYS A 155 -5.92 -4.86 5.56
C LYS A 155 -6.95 -5.97 5.76
N GLN A 156 -6.64 -7.19 5.32
CA GLN A 156 -7.49 -8.36 5.56
C GLN A 156 -7.58 -8.68 7.06
N ALA A 157 -6.47 -8.60 7.78
CA ALA A 157 -6.44 -8.80 9.23
C ALA A 157 -7.26 -7.74 9.98
N VAL A 158 -7.14 -6.46 9.60
CA VAL A 158 -7.97 -5.37 10.16
C VAL A 158 -9.45 -5.58 9.85
N ALA A 159 -9.80 -5.97 8.62
CA ALA A 159 -11.17 -6.27 8.24
C ALA A 159 -11.73 -7.46 9.06
N ALA A 160 -10.95 -8.53 9.22
CA ALA A 160 -11.33 -9.68 10.05
C ALA A 160 -11.54 -9.28 11.51
N HIS A 161 -10.63 -8.49 12.08
CA HIS A 161 -10.74 -7.98 13.44
C HIS A 161 -11.96 -7.05 13.62
N THR A 162 -12.25 -6.21 12.62
CA THR A 162 -13.43 -5.34 12.63
C THR A 162 -14.72 -6.16 12.58
N ARG A 163 -14.80 -7.15 11.69
CA ARG A 163 -15.96 -8.06 11.61
C ARG A 163 -16.14 -8.88 12.90
N GLN A 164 -15.04 -9.37 13.47
CA GLN A 164 -15.06 -10.05 14.77
C GLN A 164 -15.65 -9.13 15.86
N ARG A 165 -15.14 -7.89 15.98
CA ARG A 165 -15.67 -6.92 16.94
C ARG A 165 -17.13 -6.56 16.70
N ASN A 166 -17.60 -6.55 15.46
CA ASN A 166 -18.99 -6.23 15.11
C ASN A 166 -19.96 -7.40 15.35
N ALA A 167 -19.49 -8.64 15.41
CA ALA A 167 -20.34 -9.82 15.62
C ALA A 167 -21.26 -9.70 16.84
N PRO A 168 -20.78 -9.33 18.06
CA PRO A 168 -21.67 -9.18 19.20
C PRO A 168 -22.60 -7.96 19.08
N TRP A 169 -22.20 -6.88 18.38
CA TRP A 169 -23.07 -5.72 18.14
C TRP A 169 -24.25 -6.08 17.23
N ILE A 170 -24.00 -6.86 16.18
CA ILE A 170 -25.05 -7.37 15.29
C ILE A 170 -25.96 -8.33 16.05
N GLY A 171 -25.39 -9.26 16.83
CA GLY A 171 -26.18 -10.16 17.66
C GLY A 171 -27.04 -9.43 18.68
N ALA A 172 -26.51 -8.40 19.32
CA ALA A 172 -27.25 -7.53 20.25
C ALA A 172 -28.40 -6.79 19.59
N GLN A 173 -28.19 -6.26 18.38
CA GLN A 173 -29.23 -5.61 17.59
C GLN A 173 -30.35 -6.59 17.21
N LEU A 174 -30.01 -7.81 16.78
CA LEU A 174 -30.97 -8.86 16.50
C LEU A 174 -31.78 -9.22 17.75
N LYS A 175 -31.10 -9.42 18.88
CA LYS A 175 -31.73 -9.77 20.16
C LYS A 175 -32.70 -8.68 20.63
N ALA A 176 -32.30 -7.40 20.53
CA ALA A 176 -33.16 -6.28 20.90
C ALA A 176 -34.44 -6.20 20.04
N ARG A 177 -34.38 -6.65 18.79
CA ARG A 177 -35.53 -6.78 17.89
C ARG A 177 -36.36 -8.05 18.11
N GLY A 178 -36.04 -8.85 19.12
CA GLY A 178 -36.69 -10.14 19.38
C GLY A 178 -36.30 -11.25 18.40
N ILE A 179 -35.22 -11.09 17.64
CA ILE A 179 -34.70 -12.08 16.70
C ILE A 179 -33.58 -12.87 17.37
N GLU A 180 -33.69 -14.19 17.38
CA GLU A 180 -32.66 -15.07 17.96
C GLU A 180 -31.31 -14.90 17.23
N PRO A 181 -30.25 -14.44 17.91
CA PRO A 181 -28.96 -14.12 17.29
C PRO A 181 -28.09 -15.37 17.13
N THR A 182 -28.49 -16.24 16.20
CA THR A 182 -27.71 -17.46 15.89
C THR A 182 -26.41 -17.12 15.16
N VAL A 183 -25.38 -17.97 15.35
CA VAL A 183 -24.08 -17.86 14.65
C VAL A 183 -24.27 -17.74 13.13
N ARG A 184 -25.20 -18.50 12.55
CA ARG A 184 -25.49 -18.46 11.10
C ARG A 184 -26.02 -17.09 10.67
N LYS A 185 -26.92 -16.49 11.44
CA LYS A 185 -27.53 -15.20 11.12
C LYS A 185 -26.57 -14.03 11.29
N ILE A 186 -25.71 -14.09 12.31
CA ILE A 186 -24.63 -13.13 12.51
C ILE A 186 -23.61 -13.24 11.37
N ALA A 187 -23.24 -14.46 10.98
CA ALA A 187 -22.29 -14.70 9.89
C ALA A 187 -22.81 -14.19 8.53
N GLU A 188 -24.11 -14.41 8.26
CA GLU A 188 -24.80 -13.89 7.06
C GLU A 188 -24.72 -12.36 6.99
N LEU A 189 -25.05 -11.66 8.07
CA LEU A 189 -25.00 -10.19 8.13
C LEU A 189 -23.57 -9.62 8.10
N LEU A 190 -22.56 -10.44 8.43
CA LEU A 190 -21.14 -10.08 8.33
C LEU A 190 -20.51 -10.48 7.00
N GLU A 191 -21.26 -11.15 6.12
CA GLU A 191 -20.77 -11.73 4.85
C GLU A 191 -19.55 -12.66 5.07
N VAL A 192 -19.61 -13.50 6.10
CA VAL A 192 -18.57 -14.51 6.40
C VAL A 192 -19.18 -15.91 6.56
N ALA A 193 -18.35 -16.94 6.49
CA ALA A 193 -18.79 -18.29 6.78
C ALA A 193 -19.15 -18.44 8.27
N PRO A 194 -20.17 -19.24 8.64
CA PRO A 194 -20.48 -19.53 10.05
C PRO A 194 -19.29 -20.09 10.83
N SER A 195 -18.45 -20.90 10.18
CA SER A 195 -17.21 -21.44 10.77
C SER A 195 -16.21 -20.35 11.15
N THR A 196 -16.22 -19.21 10.46
CA THR A 196 -15.38 -18.05 10.80
C THR A 196 -15.81 -17.44 12.14
N VAL A 197 -17.12 -17.28 12.36
CA VAL A 197 -17.66 -16.77 13.63
C VAL A 197 -17.41 -17.75 14.77
N THR A 198 -17.61 -19.06 14.54
CA THR A 198 -17.27 -20.08 15.54
C THR A 198 -15.77 -20.10 15.86
N ARG A 199 -14.89 -19.85 14.88
CA ARG A 199 -13.45 -19.73 15.15
C ARG A 199 -13.11 -18.52 16.01
N TRP A 200 -13.80 -17.39 15.82
CA TRP A 200 -13.62 -16.21 16.67
C TRP A 200 -14.12 -16.40 18.10
N TYR A 201 -15.19 -17.19 18.25
CA TYR A 201 -15.84 -17.46 19.54
C TYR A 201 -16.04 -18.98 19.73
N PRO A 202 -14.97 -19.75 20.03
CA PRO A 202 -15.00 -21.21 20.03
C PRO A 202 -16.07 -21.83 20.93
N ASN A 203 -16.35 -21.18 22.06
CA ASN A 203 -17.26 -21.70 23.07
C ASN A 203 -18.69 -21.15 22.95
N ASN A 204 -18.97 -20.23 22.01
CA ASN A 204 -20.22 -19.45 21.83
C ASN A 204 -20.75 -18.70 23.08
N ALA A 205 -20.41 -19.13 24.31
CA ALA A 205 -20.84 -18.53 25.57
C ALA A 205 -20.34 -17.08 25.69
N GLU A 206 -19.06 -16.84 25.39
CA GLU A 206 -18.48 -15.49 25.37
C GLU A 206 -19.22 -14.56 24.40
N LEU A 207 -19.58 -15.07 23.21
CA LEU A 207 -20.35 -14.31 22.24
C LEU A 207 -21.76 -13.99 22.77
N GLN A 208 -22.45 -14.97 23.37
CA GLN A 208 -23.79 -14.77 23.90
C GLN A 208 -23.81 -13.84 25.12
N GLU A 209 -22.85 -13.95 26.03
CA GLU A 209 -22.69 -13.03 27.17
C GLU A 209 -22.51 -11.59 26.70
N GLU A 210 -21.68 -11.38 25.67
CA GLU A 210 -21.44 -10.06 25.12
C GLU A 210 -22.66 -9.52 24.36
N ILE A 211 -23.37 -10.36 23.60
CA ILE A 211 -24.65 -10.02 22.96
C ILE A 211 -25.67 -9.57 24.01
N ASP A 212 -25.75 -10.28 25.13
CA ASP A 212 -26.70 -9.99 26.22
C ASP A 212 -26.38 -8.67 26.90
N ARG A 213 -25.09 -8.44 27.15
CA ARG A 213 -24.59 -7.18 27.70
C ARG A 213 -24.91 -6.01 26.77
N LEU A 214 -24.60 -6.14 25.48
CA LEU A 214 -24.77 -5.07 24.49
C LEU A 214 -26.23 -4.85 24.09
N SER A 215 -27.10 -5.87 24.12
CA SER A 215 -28.51 -5.76 23.71
C SER A 215 -29.27 -4.67 24.48
N ARG A 216 -28.86 -4.40 25.73
CA ARG A 216 -29.43 -3.34 26.59
C ARG A 216 -29.23 -1.93 26.02
N LEU A 217 -28.21 -1.76 25.17
CA LEU A 217 -27.88 -0.48 24.53
C LEU A 217 -28.73 -0.19 23.29
N PHE A 218 -29.56 -1.14 22.87
CA PHE A 218 -30.44 -1.01 21.72
C PHE A 218 -31.91 -0.92 22.13
N ASP A 219 -32.71 -0.24 21.32
CA ASP A 219 -34.17 -0.27 21.45
C ASP A 219 -34.80 -1.46 20.70
N SER A 220 -36.12 -1.59 20.77
CA SER A 220 -36.88 -2.67 20.11
C SER A 220 -36.78 -2.64 18.57
N ASN A 221 -36.33 -1.53 17.99
CA ASN A 221 -36.09 -1.40 16.57
C ASN A 221 -34.62 -1.70 16.19
N GLY A 222 -33.77 -1.96 17.18
CA GLY A 222 -32.34 -2.20 16.99
C GLY A 222 -31.53 -0.92 16.77
N SER A 223 -32.04 0.24 17.20
CA SER A 223 -31.30 1.50 17.14
C SER A 223 -30.45 1.67 18.40
N PHE A 224 -29.22 2.13 18.23
CA PHE A 224 -28.26 2.31 19.32
C PHE A 224 -28.50 3.62 20.07
N HIS A 225 -28.50 3.57 21.41
CA HIS A 225 -28.70 4.74 22.26
C HIS A 225 -27.52 4.96 23.20
N ILE A 226 -26.71 6.00 22.92
CA ILE A 226 -25.53 6.40 23.72
C ILE A 226 -25.89 6.71 25.18
N SER A 227 -27.10 7.23 25.44
CA SER A 227 -27.57 7.57 26.79
C SER A 227 -27.62 6.38 27.76
N ARG A 228 -27.56 5.14 27.24
CA ARG A 228 -27.53 3.91 28.04
C ARG A 228 -26.13 3.42 28.41
N LEU A 229 -25.07 4.10 27.97
CA LEU A 229 -23.68 3.80 28.35
C LEU A 229 -23.32 4.30 29.77
N SER A 230 -24.13 5.17 30.37
CA SER A 230 -23.76 5.95 31.57
C SER A 230 -24.19 5.35 32.92
N THR A 231 -24.78 4.16 32.99
CA THR A 231 -25.24 3.58 34.26
C THR A 231 -24.20 2.68 34.92
N LYS A 232 -22.98 3.20 35.15
CA LYS A 232 -22.08 2.79 36.23
C LYS A 232 -21.14 3.97 36.56
N LYS A 233 -21.60 4.87 37.44
CA LYS A 233 -20.72 5.40 38.49
C LYS A 233 -20.97 4.50 39.69
N GLU A 234 -19.92 3.79 40.07
CA GLU A 234 -19.88 2.86 41.21
C GLU A 234 -20.17 3.58 42.53
N PRO A 235 -20.67 2.84 43.56
CA PRO A 235 -20.80 3.34 44.93
C PRO A 235 -19.46 3.65 45.58
#